data_AF-A0A934VBN4-F1
#
_entry.id   AF-A0A934VBN4-F1
#
_cell.length_a   1.000
_cell.length_b   1.000
_cell.length_c   1.000
_cell.angle_alpha   90.00
_cell.angle_beta   90.00
_cell.angle_gamma   90.00
#
_symmetry.space_group_name_H-M   'P 1'
#
loop_
_entity.id
_entity.type
_entity.pdbx_description
1 polymer ?
#
loop_
_entity_poly.entity_id
_entity_poly.type
_entity_poly.pdbx_seq_one_letter_code
_entity_poly.pdbx_strand_id
1 'polypeptide(L)' 'MKPEDRYHRFVRWSDEDQCYIGYCPDLYFGGTCHGEQEEATYAELCSIVRDEIAHRLAKGEVLPKPAVRATRDLDFAAA' A
#
# COMPACT_ATOMS: atom_id res chain seq x y z
N MET A 1 -9.99 10.32 -7.76
CA MET A 1 -9.13 9.37 -7.03
C MET A 1 -9.78 8.01 -7.06
N LYS A 2 -9.03 6.97 -7.37
CA LYS A 2 -9.46 5.58 -7.28
C LYS A 2 -9.52 5.17 -5.80
N PRO A 3 -10.33 4.19 -5.39
CA PRO A 3 -10.44 3.83 -3.98
C PRO A 3 -9.10 3.37 -3.37
N GLU A 4 -8.25 2.69 -4.16
CA GLU A 4 -6.92 2.27 -3.75
C GLU A 4 -5.94 3.42 -3.49
N ASP A 5 -6.15 4.60 -4.08
CA ASP A 5 -5.27 5.78 -3.90
C ASP A 5 -5.22 6.25 -2.44
N ARG A 6 -6.19 5.83 -1.63
CA ARG A 6 -6.32 6.20 -0.21
C ARG A 6 -5.37 5.45 0.72
N TYR A 7 -4.80 4.32 0.27
CA TYR A 7 -3.97 3.46 1.10
C TYR A 7 -2.49 3.71 0.84
N HIS A 8 -1.76 3.99 1.91
CA HIS A 8 -0.32 4.20 1.80
C HIS A 8 0.39 2.89 1.46
N ARG A 9 1.26 2.96 0.46
CA ARG A 9 2.10 1.87 -0.03
C ARG A 9 3.54 2.32 0.02
N PHE A 10 4.42 1.45 0.49
CA PHE A 10 5.86 1.67 0.44
C PHE A 10 6.60 0.34 0.31
N VAL A 11 7.81 0.41 -0.18
CA VAL A 11 8.74 -0.71 -0.26
C VAL A 11 9.98 -0.36 0.57
N ARG A 12 10.55 -1.34 1.26
CA ARG A 12 11.84 -1.19 1.96
C ARG A 12 12.71 -2.42 1.77
N TRP A 13 14.02 -2.23 1.73
CA TRP A 13 14.98 -3.33 1.83
C TRP A 13 14.93 -3.96 3.23
N SER A 14 15.05 -5.28 3.30
CA SER A 14 15.23 -6.05 4.52
C SER A 14 16.63 -6.68 4.51
N ASP A 15 17.49 -6.28 5.45
CA ASP A 15 18.81 -6.91 5.61
C ASP A 15 18.70 -8.35 6.11
N GLU A 16 17.66 -8.69 6.86
CA GLU A 16 17.41 -10.04 7.35
C GLU A 16 17.02 -10.99 6.20
N ASP A 17 16.12 -10.52 5.33
CA ASP A 17 15.56 -11.34 4.24
C ASP A 17 16.31 -11.18 2.91
N GLN A 18 17.26 -10.24 2.82
CA GLN A 18 18.02 -9.90 1.62
C GLN A 18 17.13 -9.62 0.39
N CYS A 19 16.00 -8.94 0.61
CA CYS A 19 15.06 -8.57 -0.45
C CYS A 19 14.30 -7.28 -0.12
N TYR A 20 13.67 -6.68 -1.12
CA TYR A 20 12.70 -5.63 -0.95
C TYR A 20 11.36 -6.22 -0.49
N ILE A 21 10.73 -5.59 0.48
CA ILE A 21 9.43 -5.98 1.01
C ILE A 21 8.45 -4.82 0.81
N GLY A 22 7.31 -5.11 0.16
CA GLY A 22 6.20 -4.18 0.00
C GLY A 22 5.25 -4.19 1.19
N TYR A 23 4.74 -3.03 1.56
CA TYR A 23 3.84 -2.84 2.71
C TYR A 23 2.62 -2.01 2.33
N CYS A 24 1.45 -2.47 2.79
CA CYS A 24 0.21 -1.70 2.81
C CYS A 24 -0.49 -1.90 4.17
N PRO A 25 -0.03 -1.20 5.21
CA PRO A 25 -0.36 -1.50 6.61
C PRO A 25 -1.85 -1.30 6.97
N ASP A 26 -2.58 -0.50 6.20
CA ASP A 26 -4.02 -0.31 6.38
C ASP A 26 -4.86 -1.50 5.88
N LEU A 27 -4.28 -2.37 5.04
CA LEU A 27 -4.95 -3.55 4.47
C LEU A 27 -4.36 -4.88 4.97
N TYR A 28 -3.05 -4.90 5.24
CA TYR A 28 -2.32 -6.12 5.61
C TYR A 28 -1.50 -5.94 6.88
N PHE A 29 -1.43 -6.99 7.68
CA PHE A 29 -0.49 -7.05 8.81
C PHE A 29 0.87 -7.58 8.32
N GLY A 30 1.92 -6.78 8.46
CA GLY A 30 3.27 -7.15 8.01
C GLY A 30 3.53 -6.88 6.53
N GLY A 31 4.53 -7.58 5.96
CA GLY A 31 4.89 -7.47 4.54
C GLY A 31 3.85 -8.13 3.63
N THR A 32 3.55 -7.50 2.51
CA THR A 32 2.52 -7.92 1.54
C THR A 32 3.11 -8.73 0.39
N CYS A 33 4.28 -8.33 -0.13
CA CYS A 33 5.03 -9.02 -1.18
C CYS A 33 6.54 -8.79 -1.00
N HIS A 34 7.36 -9.57 -1.71
CA HIS A 34 8.81 -9.43 -1.69
C HIS A 34 9.40 -9.51 -3.10
N GLY A 35 10.58 -8.92 -3.33
CA GLY A 35 11.28 -9.05 -4.60
C GLY A 35 12.72 -8.53 -4.57
N GLU A 36 13.45 -8.75 -5.65
CA GLU A 36 14.86 -8.36 -5.77
C GLU A 36 15.06 -6.90 -6.23
N GLN A 37 14.03 -6.30 -6.83
CA GLN A 37 14.08 -4.95 -7.41
C GLN A 37 12.97 -4.08 -6.82
N GLU A 38 13.34 -2.92 -6.30
CA GLU A 38 12.44 -2.00 -5.60
C GLU A 38 11.20 -1.64 -6.42
N GLU A 39 11.40 -1.21 -7.68
CA GLU A 39 10.33 -0.77 -8.56
C GLU A 39 9.39 -1.92 -8.96
N ALA A 40 9.94 -3.11 -9.17
CA ALA A 40 9.15 -4.29 -9.51
C ALA A 40 8.28 -4.72 -8.31
N THR A 41 8.85 -4.74 -7.09
CA THR A 41 8.10 -5.02 -5.86
C THR A 41 7.00 -3.99 -5.64
N TYR A 42 7.27 -2.70 -5.91
CA TYR A 42 6.24 -1.66 -5.78
C TYR A 42 5.13 -1.80 -6.83
N ALA A 43 5.46 -2.19 -8.07
CA ALA A 43 4.48 -2.45 -9.12
C ALA A 43 3.56 -3.65 -8.75
N GLU A 44 4.14 -4.72 -8.22
CA GLU A 44 3.40 -5.87 -7.71
C GLU A 44 2.48 -5.46 -6.55
N LEU A 45 3.02 -4.72 -5.56
CA LEU A 45 2.25 -4.20 -4.43
C LEU A 45 1.04 -3.38 -4.89
N CYS A 46 1.21 -2.55 -5.93
CA CYS A 46 0.10 -1.78 -6.49
C CYS A 46 -1.00 -2.66 -7.11
N SER A 47 -0.64 -3.79 -7.74
CA SER A 47 -1.61 -4.74 -8.27
C SER A 47 -2.33 -5.50 -7.15
N ILE A 48 -1.61 -6.00 -6.15
CA ILE A 48 -2.20 -6.67 -4.98
C ILE A 48 -3.21 -5.78 -4.27
N VAL A 49 -2.86 -4.51 -4.03
CA VAL A 49 -3.78 -3.57 -3.37
C VAL A 49 -5.01 -3.29 -4.24
N ARG A 50 -4.86 -3.15 -5.57
CA ARG A 50 -5.99 -2.95 -6.46
C ARG A 50 -6.96 -4.14 -6.44
N ASP A 51 -6.42 -5.35 -6.48
CA ASP A 51 -7.21 -6.58 -6.52
C ASP A 51 -7.97 -6.80 -5.21
N GLU A 52 -7.33 -6.54 -4.07
CA GLU A 52 -7.99 -6.61 -2.75
C GLU A 52 -9.15 -5.63 -2.61
N ILE A 53 -8.96 -4.39 -3.07
CA ILE A 53 -10.01 -3.37 -3.07
C ILE A 53 -11.16 -3.78 -3.99
N ALA A 54 -10.86 -4.26 -5.20
CA ALA A 54 -11.88 -4.75 -6.12
C ALA A 54 -12.66 -5.93 -5.53
N HIS A 55 -11.96 -6.87 -4.87
CA HIS A 55 -12.57 -8.03 -4.21
C HIS A 55 -13.55 -7.63 -3.11
N ARG A 56 -13.16 -6.73 -2.21
CA ARG A 56 -14.03 -6.23 -1.13
C ARG A 56 -15.25 -5.50 -1.65
N LEU A 57 -15.07 -4.63 -2.65
CA LEU A 57 -16.17 -3.90 -3.27
C LEU A 57 -17.15 -4.84 -3.96
N ALA A 58 -16.66 -5.87 -4.66
CA ALA A 58 -17.52 -6.88 -5.29
C ALA A 58 -18.35 -7.66 -4.26
N LYS A 59 -17.86 -7.81 -3.02
CA LYS A 59 -18.58 -8.43 -1.90
C LYS A 59 -19.48 -7.47 -1.12
N GLY A 60 -19.51 -6.18 -1.48
CA GLY A 60 -20.25 -5.16 -0.73
C GLY A 60 -19.68 -4.86 0.65
N GLU A 61 -18.39 -5.17 0.88
CA GLU A 61 -17.73 -4.90 2.15
C GLU A 61 -17.36 -3.42 2.28
N VAL A 62 -17.39 -2.92 3.52
CA VAL A 62 -16.88 -1.58 3.83
C VAL A 62 -15.36 -1.63 3.82
N LEU A 63 -14.74 -0.75 3.03
CA LEU A 63 -13.28 -0.65 2.95
C LEU A 63 -12.68 -0.14 4.27
N PRO A 64 -11.51 -0.66 4.71
CA PRO A 64 -10.84 -0.19 5.92
C PRO A 64 -10.57 1.32 5.90
N LYS A 65 -10.73 1.99 7.05
CA LYS A 65 -10.40 3.41 7.15
C LYS A 65 -8.87 3.59 7.12
N PRO A 66 -8.30 4.36 6.18
CA PRO A 66 -6.87 4.62 6.17
C PRO A 66 -6.43 5.31 7.47
N ALA A 67 -5.41 4.76 8.12
CA ALA A 67 -4.82 5.28 9.34
C ALA A 67 -3.39 5.78 9.08
N VAL A 68 -2.67 5.18 8.13
CA VAL A 68 -1.30 5.59 7.80
C VAL A 68 -1.29 6.85 6.96
N ARG A 69 -0.53 7.85 7.42
CA ARG A 69 -0.35 9.12 6.73
C ARG A 69 0.96 9.10 5.95
N ALA A 70 0.88 9.28 4.63
CA ALA A 70 2.02 9.26 3.72
C ALA A 70 2.97 10.46 3.92
N THR A 71 2.45 11.57 4.43
CA THR A 71 3.21 12.80 4.70
C THR A 71 3.00 13.22 6.15
N ARG A 72 3.98 13.95 6.72
CA ARG A 72 3.70 14.81 7.87
C ARG A 72 2.59 15.79 7.48
N ASP A 73 1.72 16.15 8.41
CA ASP A 73 0.72 17.19 8.17
C ASP A 73 1.45 18.46 7.71
N LEU A 74 1.32 18.76 6.42
CA LEU A 74 1.77 20.01 5.82
C LEU A 74 0.49 20.73 5.45
N ASP A 75 0.24 21.86 6.11
CA ASP A 75 -0.85 22.76 5.74
C ASP A 75 -0.52 23.37 4.37
N PHE A 76 -0.84 22.64 3.32
CA PHE A 76 -0.82 23.18 1.97
C PHE A 76 -2.01 24.13 1.87
N ALA A 77 -1.76 25.41 2.13
CA ALA A 77 -2.70 26.46 1.77
C ALA A 77 -3.02 26.29 0.28
N ALA A 78 -4.29 26.06 -0.03
CA ALA A 78 -4.74 26.07 -1.41
C ALA A 78 -4.45 27.46 -1.99
N ALA A 79 -3.55 27.51 -2.98
CA ALA A 79 -3.26 28.71 -3.76
C ALA A 79 -4.36 28.94 -4.82
#